data_AF-A0A6H5L3L8-F1
#
_entry.id   AF-A0A6H5L3L8-F1
#
_cell.length_a   1.000
_cell.length_b   1.000
_cell.length_c   1.000
_cell.angle_alpha   90.00
_cell.angle_beta   90.00
_cell.angle_gamma   90.00
#
_symmetry.space_group_name_H-M   'P 1'
#
loop_
_entity.id
_entity.type
_entity.pdbx_description
1 polymer ?
#
loop_
_entity_poly.entity_id
_entity_poly.type
_entity_poly.pdbx_seq_one_letter_code
_entity_poly.pdbx_strand_id
1 'polypeptide(L)'
;MLRCSCEKQLNKLVLTSYTPFSSLAGCLIHRPRQVALSDKEREAVATSGRQEFLREQAAMLEGVRGEWAALRSALRRRVGAARTLLLTDATCRMHAVPEDRLEQPRRMDEAWRALLFLQKVYPNETVLKRSVDPAWVEMVTPETMLMLAHSRTYVDQLRTRVDEAGSSVECLTAVDGSEDDLGGLGGGDRGGPQERAMAVYGRDTVGNKRSWEAAMTAAGAVLEAVDRVLHGEAHNAFCAVRPPGHHAGVELHCMGAVSNGFCILNNVALAALYAHHYGNVARVAVVDFDVHHGNGTQDVLCRTEHPGFLYASIHAFNRGEGENTSQAKIFPGTGAEGEAHGNVLNIPLGDQVHPAGFHSATARVVAALDKFKPNLILVSAGFDAHQADPSHLGTLCARDFEVFTRRMVTAAERLCAGRMVSVLEGGYALDCQATVRPKGHLRPPSPIGGVVGRVGRKARGAAAETLADCVQAHCKGLVDGLIGAIDDD
;
A
#
# COMPACT_ATOMS: atom_id res chain seq x y z
N MET A 1 13.03 -41.35 -6.60
CA MET A 1 13.92 -40.39 -5.89
C MET A 1 13.25 -39.05 -5.51
N LEU A 2 11.91 -39.00 -5.36
CA LEU A 2 11.18 -37.83 -4.83
C LEU A 2 10.40 -38.14 -3.53
N ARG A 3 10.63 -39.32 -2.91
CA ARG A 3 10.00 -39.71 -1.63
C ARG A 3 10.90 -39.57 -0.40
N CYS A 4 12.19 -39.26 -0.55
CA CYS A 4 13.14 -39.30 0.58
C CYS A 4 13.48 -37.92 1.18
N SER A 5 12.93 -36.82 0.64
CA SER A 5 13.25 -35.47 1.15
C SER A 5 12.21 -34.86 2.10
N CYS A 6 10.98 -35.39 2.15
CA CYS A 6 9.94 -34.90 3.08
C CYS A 6 10.05 -35.50 4.50
N GLU A 7 10.52 -36.74 4.65
CA GLU A 7 10.65 -37.39 5.96
C GLU A 7 11.72 -36.73 6.86
N LYS A 8 12.73 -36.08 6.28
CA LYS A 8 13.81 -35.46 7.07
C LYS A 8 13.46 -34.09 7.67
N GLN A 9 12.40 -33.41 7.21
CA GLN A 9 11.98 -32.13 7.79
C GLN A 9 10.89 -32.26 8.86
N LEU A 10 10.08 -33.32 8.82
CA LEU A 10 9.04 -33.58 9.83
C LEU A 10 9.59 -34.01 11.19
N ASN A 11 10.75 -34.68 11.23
CA ASN A 11 11.39 -35.11 12.48
C ASN A 11 12.03 -33.97 13.32
N LYS A 12 11.97 -32.72 12.87
CA LYS A 12 12.47 -31.56 13.64
C LYS A 12 11.37 -30.78 14.39
N LEU A 13 10.09 -31.07 14.14
CA LEU A 13 8.98 -30.28 14.68
C LEU A 13 8.11 -31.01 15.73
N VAL A 14 8.42 -32.27 16.06
CA VAL A 14 7.63 -33.08 17.02
C VAL A 14 8.49 -33.61 18.18
N LEU A 15 9.36 -32.78 18.73
CA LEU A 15 10.12 -33.10 19.94
C LEU A 15 10.01 -31.98 20.99
N THR A 16 8.80 -31.59 21.37
CA THR A 16 8.54 -30.87 22.62
C THR A 16 7.11 -31.13 23.12
N SER A 17 6.87 -32.32 23.66
CA SER A 17 5.89 -32.52 24.74
C SER A 17 6.02 -33.94 25.32
N TYR A 18 6.58 -34.00 26.53
CA TYR A 18 6.68 -35.19 27.35
C TYR A 18 5.33 -35.54 27.98
N THR A 19 4.92 -36.81 27.93
CA THR A 19 4.50 -37.60 29.11
C THR A 19 4.41 -39.10 28.73
N PRO A 20 4.89 -40.04 29.57
CA PRO A 20 5.03 -41.45 29.21
C PRO A 20 3.87 -42.29 29.76
N PHE A 21 3.24 -43.11 28.90
CA PHE A 21 2.40 -44.23 29.34
C PHE A 21 3.19 -45.53 29.17
N SER A 22 3.92 -45.89 30.23
CA SER A 22 4.50 -47.21 30.41
C SER A 22 3.87 -47.87 31.63
N SER A 23 2.70 -48.47 31.46
CA SER A 23 2.23 -49.53 32.35
C SER A 23 1.12 -50.33 31.67
N LEU A 24 1.45 -51.52 31.20
CA LEU A 24 0.64 -52.74 31.30
C LEU A 24 1.34 -53.87 30.52
N ALA A 25 1.37 -55.04 31.16
CA ALA A 25 1.83 -56.34 30.65
C ALA A 25 3.33 -56.68 30.78
N GLY A 26 3.81 -56.68 32.02
CA GLY A 26 4.66 -57.78 32.50
C GLY A 26 3.80 -58.88 33.13
N CYS A 27 4.22 -60.13 32.93
CA CYS A 27 3.74 -61.36 33.57
C CYS A 27 2.52 -62.09 32.94
N LEU A 28 2.81 -63.08 32.08
CA LEU A 28 2.56 -64.50 32.40
C LEU A 28 3.17 -65.40 31.32
N ILE A 29 4.25 -66.07 31.72
CA ILE A 29 4.84 -67.20 31.01
C ILE A 29 3.87 -68.37 31.15
N HIS A 30 3.15 -68.69 30.08
CA HIS A 30 2.58 -70.02 29.88
C HIS A 30 2.84 -70.44 28.44
N ARG A 31 3.67 -71.48 28.24
CA ARG A 31 3.80 -72.16 26.95
C ARG A 31 2.43 -72.78 26.60
N PRO A 32 1.80 -72.44 25.47
CA PRO A 32 0.82 -73.33 24.87
C PRO A 32 1.56 -74.28 23.93
N ARG A 33 1.17 -75.56 23.99
CA ARG A 33 1.59 -76.62 23.07
C ARG A 33 1.51 -76.12 21.62
N GLN A 34 2.56 -76.39 20.83
CA GLN A 34 2.51 -76.26 19.38
C GLN A 34 1.44 -77.21 18.83
N VAL A 35 0.23 -76.70 18.62
CA VAL A 35 -0.68 -77.29 17.65
C VAL A 35 -0.16 -76.84 16.30
N ALA A 36 0.36 -77.78 15.51
CA ALA A 36 0.79 -77.50 14.16
C ALA A 36 -0.46 -77.14 13.34
N LEU A 37 -0.72 -75.84 13.18
CA LEU A 37 -1.70 -75.34 12.21
C LEU A 37 -1.32 -75.90 10.84
N SER A 38 -2.29 -76.49 10.15
CA SER A 38 -2.15 -76.86 8.75
C SER A 38 -1.84 -75.63 7.90
N ASP A 39 -1.23 -75.81 6.73
CA ASP A 39 -0.85 -74.68 5.88
C ASP A 39 -2.05 -73.78 5.52
N LYS A 40 -3.25 -74.37 5.40
CA LYS A 40 -4.52 -73.64 5.20
C LYS A 40 -4.92 -72.78 6.40
N GLU A 41 -4.70 -73.24 7.62
CA GLU A 41 -5.02 -72.48 8.84
C GLU A 41 -4.00 -71.35 9.08
N ARG A 42 -2.73 -71.55 8.72
CA ARG A 42 -1.70 -70.49 8.74
C ARG A 42 -2.00 -69.41 7.71
N GLU A 43 -2.45 -69.80 6.53
CA GLU A 43 -2.85 -68.88 5.47
C GLU A 43 -4.12 -68.11 5.87
N ALA A 44 -5.12 -68.76 6.49
CA ALA A 44 -6.31 -68.10 6.99
C ALA A 44 -6.01 -67.07 8.11
N VAL A 45 -5.14 -67.42 9.08
CA VAL A 45 -4.72 -66.50 10.16
C VAL A 45 -3.88 -65.34 9.62
N ALA A 46 -2.97 -65.60 8.67
CA ALA A 46 -2.17 -64.56 8.01
C ALA A 46 -3.05 -63.61 7.18
N THR A 47 -4.10 -64.13 6.54
CA THR A 47 -5.06 -63.33 5.76
C THR A 47 -5.95 -62.49 6.68
N SER A 48 -6.42 -63.06 7.80
CA SER A 48 -7.21 -62.36 8.82
C SER A 48 -6.42 -61.23 9.48
N GLY A 49 -5.19 -61.51 9.95
CA GLY A 49 -4.32 -60.50 10.56
C GLY A 49 -3.90 -59.39 9.58
N ARG A 50 -3.73 -59.72 8.30
CA ARG A 50 -3.49 -58.73 7.24
C ARG A 50 -4.72 -57.86 6.98
N GLN A 51 -5.93 -58.42 7.00
CA GLN A 51 -7.16 -57.64 6.85
C GLN A 51 -7.42 -56.74 8.06
N GLU A 52 -7.12 -57.20 9.27
CA GLU A 52 -7.26 -56.42 10.50
C GLU A 52 -6.25 -55.26 10.54
N PHE A 53 -4.98 -55.51 10.21
CA PHE A 53 -3.97 -54.46 10.05
C PHE A 53 -4.34 -53.42 8.99
N LEU A 54 -4.90 -53.84 7.84
CA LEU A 54 -5.35 -52.91 6.80
C LEU A 54 -6.57 -52.09 7.26
N ARG A 55 -7.47 -52.65 8.08
CA ARG A 55 -8.61 -51.92 8.68
C ARG A 55 -8.14 -50.90 9.71
N GLU A 56 -7.19 -51.25 10.57
CA GLU A 56 -6.61 -50.31 11.54
C GLU A 56 -5.85 -49.17 10.85
N GLN A 57 -5.09 -49.47 9.80
CA GLN A 57 -4.43 -48.45 8.97
C GLN A 57 -5.45 -47.58 8.23
N ALA A 58 -6.54 -48.15 7.72
CA ALA A 58 -7.61 -47.39 7.08
C ALA A 58 -8.35 -46.48 8.08
N ALA A 59 -8.65 -46.96 9.29
CA ALA A 59 -9.28 -46.19 10.35
C ALA A 59 -8.36 -45.07 10.87
N MET A 60 -7.06 -45.31 11.00
CA MET A 60 -6.06 -44.29 11.32
C MET A 60 -5.96 -43.24 10.20
N LEU A 61 -5.95 -43.67 8.92
CA LEU A 61 -5.96 -42.76 7.77
C LEU A 61 -7.28 -41.98 7.65
N GLU A 62 -8.41 -42.56 8.04
CA GLU A 62 -9.72 -41.87 8.11
C GLU A 62 -9.77 -40.88 9.27
N GLY A 63 -9.24 -41.22 10.44
CA GLY A 63 -9.09 -40.31 11.58
C GLY A 63 -8.19 -39.12 11.25
N VAL A 64 -7.03 -39.39 10.64
CA VAL A 64 -6.13 -38.35 10.11
C VAL A 64 -6.85 -37.52 9.03
N ARG A 65 -7.57 -38.14 8.09
CA ARG A 65 -8.37 -37.41 7.09
C ARG A 65 -9.47 -36.55 7.70
N GLY A 66 -10.09 -37.00 8.79
CA GLY A 66 -11.10 -36.27 9.57
C GLY A 66 -10.50 -35.06 10.30
N GLU A 67 -9.34 -35.22 10.93
CA GLU A 67 -8.57 -34.13 11.54
C GLU A 67 -8.08 -33.13 10.49
N TRP A 68 -7.59 -33.59 9.34
CA TRP A 68 -7.26 -32.72 8.21
C TRP A 68 -8.50 -32.06 7.60
N ALA A 69 -9.66 -32.71 7.58
CA ALA A 69 -10.91 -32.09 7.12
C ALA A 69 -11.42 -31.03 8.11
N ALA A 70 -11.27 -31.25 9.42
CA ALA A 70 -11.57 -30.28 10.45
C ALA A 70 -10.59 -29.09 10.45
N LEU A 71 -9.29 -29.36 10.27
CA LEU A 71 -8.25 -28.33 10.10
C LEU A 71 -8.46 -27.55 8.81
N ARG A 72 -8.77 -28.21 7.68
CA ARG A 72 -9.16 -27.56 6.42
C ARG A 72 -10.46 -26.79 6.55
N SER A 73 -11.43 -27.25 7.33
CA SER A 73 -12.68 -26.51 7.61
C SER A 73 -12.44 -25.32 8.55
N ALA A 74 -11.48 -25.41 9.48
CA ALA A 74 -11.05 -24.29 10.31
C ALA A 74 -10.19 -23.28 9.53
N LEU A 75 -9.35 -23.75 8.61
CA LEU A 75 -8.59 -22.94 7.66
C LEU A 75 -9.52 -22.30 6.62
N ARG A 76 -10.50 -23.02 6.06
CA ARG A 76 -11.56 -22.49 5.19
C ARG A 76 -12.52 -21.56 5.92
N ARG A 77 -12.67 -21.65 7.24
CA ARG A 77 -13.36 -20.63 8.04
C ARG A 77 -12.49 -19.38 8.30
N ARG A 78 -11.16 -19.50 8.24
CA ARG A 78 -10.20 -18.36 8.27
C ARG A 78 -9.99 -17.71 6.89
N VAL A 79 -9.96 -18.49 5.81
CA VAL A 79 -9.77 -18.04 4.43
C VAL A 79 -11.11 -17.68 3.77
N GLY A 80 -12.18 -18.44 4.04
CA GLY A 80 -13.52 -18.24 3.48
C GLY A 80 -14.40 -17.21 4.23
N ALA A 81 -13.80 -16.33 5.05
CA ALA A 81 -14.51 -15.23 5.71
C ALA A 81 -13.84 -13.86 5.51
N ALA A 82 -12.62 -13.82 4.97
CA ALA A 82 -11.85 -12.60 4.83
C ALA A 82 -12.20 -11.92 3.50
N ARG A 83 -12.83 -10.75 3.58
CA ARG A 83 -13.22 -9.93 2.43
C ARG A 83 -12.17 -8.85 2.19
N THR A 84 -12.17 -8.27 0.99
CA THR A 84 -11.45 -7.02 0.71
C THR A 84 -12.14 -5.88 1.47
N LEU A 85 -11.44 -5.24 2.40
CA LEU A 85 -11.95 -4.10 3.14
C LEU A 85 -11.83 -2.83 2.28
N LEU A 86 -12.95 -2.17 2.01
CA LEU A 86 -13.01 -0.85 1.39
C LEU A 86 -13.32 0.16 2.49
N LEU A 87 -12.38 1.04 2.82
CA LEU A 87 -12.50 1.94 3.97
C LEU A 87 -12.38 3.40 3.54
N THR A 88 -13.29 4.24 4.06
CA THR A 88 -13.32 5.69 3.85
C THR A 88 -14.00 6.37 5.03
N ASP A 89 -13.82 7.68 5.17
CA ASP A 89 -14.57 8.50 6.13
C ASP A 89 -14.98 9.84 5.50
N ALA A 90 -16.20 10.31 5.80
CA ALA A 90 -16.67 11.61 5.33
C ALA A 90 -15.80 12.78 5.85
N THR A 91 -15.11 12.57 6.97
CA THR A 91 -14.17 13.52 7.58
C THR A 91 -13.01 13.87 6.67
N CYS A 92 -12.53 12.91 5.87
CA CYS A 92 -11.49 13.13 4.86
C CYS A 92 -11.91 14.22 3.86
N ARG A 93 -13.21 14.35 3.56
CA ARG A 93 -13.74 15.38 2.64
C ARG A 93 -13.68 16.80 3.24
N MET A 94 -13.48 16.96 4.54
CA MET A 94 -13.59 18.26 5.21
C MET A 94 -12.31 19.11 5.16
N HIS A 95 -11.16 18.52 4.82
CA HIS A 95 -9.94 19.27 4.51
C HIS A 95 -10.21 20.19 3.31
N ALA A 96 -10.39 21.49 3.53
CA ALA A 96 -10.75 22.41 2.45
C ALA A 96 -9.51 23.08 1.89
N VAL A 97 -9.50 23.25 0.57
CA VAL A 97 -8.44 23.85 -0.23
C VAL A 97 -9.09 24.78 -1.27
N PRO A 98 -8.38 25.81 -1.79
CA PRO A 98 -8.95 26.70 -2.79
C PRO A 98 -9.28 25.95 -4.09
N GLU A 99 -10.31 26.39 -4.83
CA GLU A 99 -10.85 25.68 -6.00
C GLU A 99 -9.86 25.56 -7.19
N ASP A 100 -8.80 26.36 -7.20
CA ASP A 100 -7.76 26.36 -8.25
C ASP A 100 -6.63 25.34 -7.99
N ARG A 101 -6.68 24.61 -6.88
CA ARG A 101 -5.73 23.54 -6.54
C ARG A 101 -6.11 22.22 -7.18
N LEU A 102 -5.11 21.38 -7.45
CA LEU A 102 -5.33 20.02 -7.99
C LEU A 102 -5.95 19.09 -6.96
N GLU A 103 -5.39 19.10 -5.74
CA GLU A 103 -5.98 18.42 -4.59
C GLU A 103 -7.32 19.10 -4.28
N GLN A 104 -8.42 18.35 -4.31
CA GLN A 104 -9.79 18.86 -4.13
C GLN A 104 -10.62 17.85 -3.33
N PRO A 105 -11.57 18.30 -2.48
CA PRO A 105 -12.50 17.39 -1.79
C PRO A 105 -13.29 16.46 -2.72
N ARG A 106 -13.53 16.89 -3.97
CA ARG A 106 -14.23 16.10 -5.00
C ARG A 106 -13.51 14.79 -5.35
N ARG A 107 -12.20 14.66 -5.07
CA ARG A 107 -11.49 13.39 -5.21
C ARG A 107 -12.11 12.29 -4.34
N MET A 108 -12.58 12.63 -3.14
CA MET A 108 -13.31 11.69 -2.29
C MET A 108 -14.68 11.33 -2.84
N ASP A 109 -15.31 12.24 -3.58
CA ASP A 109 -16.59 11.95 -4.24
C ASP A 109 -16.38 10.90 -5.36
N GLU A 110 -15.28 10.98 -6.12
CA GLU A 110 -14.92 9.96 -7.13
C GLU A 110 -14.50 8.63 -6.50
N ALA A 111 -13.62 8.66 -5.49
CA ALA A 111 -13.23 7.45 -4.76
C ALA A 111 -14.46 6.77 -4.15
N TRP A 112 -15.36 7.53 -3.54
CA TRP A 112 -16.63 7.03 -3.00
C TRP A 112 -17.50 6.33 -4.04
N ARG A 113 -17.63 6.91 -5.25
CA ARG A 113 -18.37 6.26 -6.35
C ARG A 113 -17.74 4.93 -6.74
N ALA A 114 -16.41 4.87 -6.84
CA ALA A 114 -15.70 3.64 -7.14
C ALA A 114 -15.93 2.57 -6.06
N LEU A 115 -15.82 2.93 -4.78
CA LEU A 115 -16.05 1.99 -3.67
C LEU A 115 -17.49 1.47 -3.64
N LEU A 116 -18.49 2.34 -3.86
CA LEU A 116 -19.89 1.93 -3.95
C LEU A 116 -20.14 0.99 -5.13
N PHE A 117 -19.53 1.27 -6.27
CA PHE A 117 -19.63 0.40 -7.44
C PHE A 117 -19.04 -0.98 -7.14
N LEU A 118 -17.84 -1.05 -6.56
CA LEU A 118 -17.19 -2.31 -6.20
C LEU A 118 -18.02 -3.12 -5.20
N GLN A 119 -18.53 -2.48 -4.15
CA GLN A 119 -19.39 -3.15 -3.17
C GLN A 119 -20.67 -3.71 -3.80
N LYS A 120 -21.20 -3.04 -4.83
CA LYS A 120 -22.37 -3.50 -5.57
C LYS A 120 -22.05 -4.69 -6.49
N VAL A 121 -20.87 -4.68 -7.13
CA VAL A 121 -20.44 -5.74 -8.06
C VAL A 121 -19.95 -6.99 -7.32
N TYR A 122 -19.27 -6.81 -6.19
CA TYR A 122 -18.65 -7.88 -5.38
C TYR A 122 -19.16 -7.87 -3.94
N PRO A 123 -20.47 -8.06 -3.71
CA PRO A 123 -21.06 -7.89 -2.38
C PRO A 123 -20.60 -8.94 -1.35
N ASN A 124 -20.11 -10.09 -1.82
CA ASN A 124 -19.67 -11.19 -0.95
C ASN A 124 -18.16 -11.16 -0.70
N GLU A 125 -17.41 -10.50 -1.57
CA GLU A 125 -15.95 -10.43 -1.55
C GLU A 125 -15.45 -9.12 -0.97
N THR A 126 -16.34 -8.12 -0.77
CA THR A 126 -15.99 -6.81 -0.23
C THR A 126 -16.80 -6.45 1.01
N VAL A 127 -16.18 -5.63 1.88
CA VAL A 127 -16.86 -4.94 2.99
C VAL A 127 -16.56 -3.46 2.90
N LEU A 128 -17.59 -2.65 2.69
CA LEU A 128 -17.49 -1.19 2.70
C LEU A 128 -17.73 -0.64 4.10
N LYS A 129 -16.67 -0.10 4.70
CA LYS A 129 -16.71 0.68 5.93
C LYS A 129 -16.64 2.17 5.61
N ARG A 130 -17.66 2.91 6.06
CA ARG A 130 -17.90 4.33 5.70
C ARG A 130 -17.45 5.32 6.76
N SER A 131 -16.95 4.81 7.87
CA SER A 131 -16.41 5.61 8.95
C SER A 131 -15.28 4.85 9.63
N VAL A 132 -14.24 5.56 10.02
CA VAL A 132 -13.16 5.04 10.86
C VAL A 132 -13.71 4.84 12.26
N ASP A 133 -13.32 3.77 12.95
CA ASP A 133 -13.64 3.66 14.37
C ASP A 133 -12.85 4.73 15.16
N PRO A 134 -13.53 5.59 15.95
CA PRO A 134 -12.88 6.69 16.69
C PRO A 134 -11.68 6.26 17.53
N ALA A 135 -11.67 5.02 18.04
CA ALA A 135 -10.53 4.48 18.80
C ALA A 135 -9.22 4.49 17.99
N TRP A 136 -9.28 4.36 16.66
CA TRP A 136 -8.10 4.43 15.79
C TRP A 136 -7.66 5.85 15.51
N VAL A 137 -8.59 6.81 15.47
CA VAL A 137 -8.25 8.24 15.42
C VAL A 137 -7.58 8.65 16.73
N GLU A 138 -8.13 8.18 17.85
CA GLU A 138 -7.53 8.34 19.18
C GLU A 138 -6.18 7.65 19.27
N MET A 139 -5.95 6.48 18.67
CA MET A 139 -4.65 5.80 18.67
C MET A 139 -3.54 6.61 17.97
N VAL A 140 -3.88 7.38 16.94
CA VAL A 140 -2.93 8.31 16.30
C VAL A 140 -2.65 9.52 17.21
N THR A 141 -3.61 9.90 18.07
CA THR A 141 -3.59 11.16 18.85
C THR A 141 -2.43 11.29 19.85
N PRO A 142 -2.06 10.25 20.64
CA PRO A 142 -0.88 10.29 21.47
C PRO A 142 0.34 10.72 20.68
N GLU A 143 1.11 11.64 21.25
CA GLU A 143 2.41 12.04 20.70
C GLU A 143 3.26 10.80 20.42
N THR A 144 3.15 9.72 21.19
CA THR A 144 3.89 8.49 20.95
C THR A 144 3.69 7.85 19.58
N MET A 145 2.52 7.94 18.94
CA MET A 145 2.29 7.35 17.62
C MET A 145 2.74 8.30 16.50
N LEU A 146 2.33 9.57 16.57
CA LEU A 146 2.77 10.60 15.61
C LEU A 146 4.29 10.76 15.63
N MET A 147 4.92 10.69 16.80
CA MET A 147 6.37 10.83 16.96
C MET A 147 7.20 9.68 16.38
N LEU A 148 6.56 8.57 15.96
CA LEU A 148 7.26 7.54 15.21
C LEU A 148 7.62 8.00 13.79
N ALA A 149 6.74 8.81 13.17
CA ALA A 149 6.92 9.26 11.78
C ALA A 149 7.28 10.73 11.66
N HIS A 150 6.99 11.54 12.67
CA HIS A 150 7.08 13.00 12.61
C HIS A 150 7.75 13.56 13.84
N SER A 151 8.46 14.67 13.72
CA SER A 151 9.05 15.34 14.89
C SER A 151 8.01 16.11 15.68
N ARG A 152 8.37 16.36 16.95
CA ARG A 152 7.53 17.15 17.83
C ARG A 152 7.34 18.56 17.30
N THR A 153 8.44 19.17 16.87
CA THR A 153 8.45 20.51 16.28
C THR A 153 7.53 20.62 15.08
N TYR A 154 7.57 19.63 14.17
CA TYR A 154 6.69 19.61 13.01
C TYR A 154 5.20 19.55 13.40
N VAL A 155 4.84 18.63 14.29
CA VAL A 155 3.46 18.45 14.73
C VAL A 155 2.94 19.69 15.46
N ASP A 156 3.75 20.30 16.32
CA ASP A 156 3.37 21.53 17.02
C ASP A 156 3.14 22.69 16.03
N GLN A 157 4.06 22.89 15.08
CA GLN A 157 3.91 23.93 14.05
C GLN A 157 2.66 23.74 13.20
N LEU A 158 2.39 22.50 12.77
CA LEU A 158 1.22 22.16 11.98
C LEU A 158 -0.08 22.46 12.77
N ARG A 159 -0.13 22.10 14.05
CA ARG A 159 -1.30 22.37 14.90
C ARG A 159 -1.52 23.86 15.08
N THR A 160 -0.47 24.63 15.39
CA THR A 160 -0.55 26.09 15.50
C THR A 160 -1.12 26.71 14.23
N ARG A 161 -0.63 26.30 13.05
CA ARG A 161 -1.12 26.86 11.78
C ARG A 161 -2.54 26.47 11.43
N VAL A 162 -2.94 25.24 11.74
CA VAL A 162 -4.33 24.81 11.56
C VAL A 162 -5.26 25.63 12.46
N ASP A 163 -4.83 25.93 13.69
CA ASP A 163 -5.58 26.77 14.63
C ASP A 163 -5.66 28.23 14.15
N GLU A 164 -4.56 28.79 13.63
CA GLU A 164 -4.48 30.13 13.05
C GLU A 164 -5.33 30.29 11.79
N ALA A 165 -5.33 29.30 10.90
CA ALA A 165 -6.13 29.31 9.68
C ALA A 165 -7.64 29.44 9.96
N GLY A 166 -8.10 28.93 11.12
CA GLY A 166 -9.49 28.99 11.51
C GLY A 166 -10.41 28.43 10.41
N SER A 167 -11.44 29.18 10.02
CA SER A 167 -12.34 28.77 8.93
C SER A 167 -11.82 29.12 7.53
N SER A 168 -10.76 29.92 7.43
CA SER A 168 -10.11 30.30 6.19
C SER A 168 -9.15 29.20 5.72
N VAL A 169 -8.75 29.24 4.45
CA VAL A 169 -7.73 28.33 3.92
C VAL A 169 -6.38 29.05 3.90
N GLU A 170 -5.39 28.48 4.56
CA GLU A 170 -4.04 29.04 4.68
C GLU A 170 -2.98 28.02 4.27
N CYS A 171 -1.77 28.51 4.00
CA CYS A 171 -0.63 27.65 3.78
C CYS A 171 -0.23 27.00 5.11
N LEU A 172 -0.32 25.68 5.21
CA LEU A 172 0.06 24.97 6.42
C LEU A 172 1.58 24.84 6.55
N THR A 173 2.32 25.16 5.48
CA THR A 173 3.74 24.79 5.36
C THR A 173 4.71 25.95 5.14
N ALA A 174 4.23 27.19 5.12
CA ALA A 174 5.05 28.39 4.96
C ALA A 174 5.92 28.66 6.21
N VAL A 175 7.23 28.39 6.20
CA VAL A 175 8.14 28.60 7.35
C VAL A 175 8.04 30.03 7.91
N ASP A 176 7.83 30.18 9.22
CA ASP A 176 7.87 31.47 9.91
C ASP A 176 9.34 31.86 10.12
N GLY A 177 9.90 32.52 9.12
CA GLY A 177 11.20 33.18 9.19
C GLY A 177 11.08 34.50 8.44
N SER A 178 11.55 35.59 9.07
CA SER A 178 11.86 36.83 8.36
C SER A 178 12.70 36.50 7.12
N GLU A 179 12.64 37.36 6.10
CA GLU A 179 13.48 37.26 4.89
C GLU A 179 15.00 37.13 5.19
N ASP A 180 15.41 37.27 6.46
CA ASP A 180 16.78 37.30 6.96
C ASP A 180 17.32 35.98 7.53
N ASP A 181 16.50 34.97 7.85
CA ASP A 181 16.98 33.70 8.48
C ASP A 181 17.38 32.60 7.48
N LEU A 182 17.31 32.90 6.17
CA LEU A 182 18.12 32.23 5.14
C LEU A 182 19.55 32.79 5.23
N GLY A 183 20.30 32.30 6.22
CA GLY A 183 21.62 32.82 6.59
C GLY A 183 22.54 33.19 5.41
N GLY A 184 22.72 34.50 5.23
CA GLY A 184 24.03 35.11 4.97
C GLY A 184 24.62 35.02 3.57
N LEU A 185 24.00 35.65 2.58
CA LEU A 185 24.74 36.33 1.50
C LEU A 185 24.08 37.68 1.21
N GLY A 186 24.64 38.73 1.80
CA GLY A 186 24.11 40.08 1.69
C GLY A 186 24.04 40.62 0.27
N GLY A 187 23.00 41.42 0.02
CA GLY A 187 22.99 42.51 -0.95
C GLY A 187 22.77 42.14 -2.42
N GLY A 188 21.50 42.17 -2.83
CA GLY A 188 21.10 42.50 -4.20
C GLY A 188 20.41 41.38 -4.97
N ASP A 189 19.12 41.57 -5.25
CA ASP A 189 18.30 41.05 -6.38
C ASP A 189 18.90 39.90 -7.23
N ARG A 190 19.22 38.77 -6.60
CA ARG A 190 19.80 37.60 -7.27
C ARG A 190 19.33 36.27 -6.66
N GLY A 191 18.06 36.21 -6.26
CA GLY A 191 17.44 34.94 -5.90
C GLY A 191 17.33 34.05 -7.15
N GLY A 192 18.18 33.03 -7.26
CA GLY A 192 18.23 32.15 -8.44
C GLY A 192 16.94 31.34 -8.63
N PRO A 193 16.74 30.68 -9.79
CA PRO A 193 15.57 29.82 -10.03
C PRO A 193 15.36 28.75 -8.95
N GLN A 194 16.44 28.36 -8.26
CA GLN A 194 16.46 27.33 -7.23
C GLN A 194 15.87 27.79 -5.88
N GLU A 195 16.09 29.04 -5.47
CA GLU A 195 15.44 29.65 -4.29
C GLU A 195 13.95 29.93 -4.52
N ARG A 196 13.58 30.35 -5.75
CA ARG A 196 12.18 30.50 -6.14
C ARG A 196 11.44 29.16 -6.19
N ALA A 197 12.11 28.08 -6.59
CA ALA A 197 11.54 26.74 -6.58
C ALA A 197 11.27 26.25 -5.15
N MET A 198 12.22 26.41 -4.22
CA MET A 198 12.04 26.06 -2.80
C MET A 198 10.88 26.84 -2.14
N ALA A 199 10.74 28.14 -2.44
CA ALA A 199 9.63 28.96 -1.93
C ALA A 199 8.25 28.61 -2.53
N VAL A 200 8.20 27.94 -3.69
CA VAL A 200 6.96 27.49 -4.35
C VAL A 200 6.54 26.09 -3.90
N TYR A 201 7.50 25.18 -3.62
CA TYR A 201 7.20 23.81 -3.17
C TYR A 201 6.86 23.71 -1.68
N GLY A 202 7.24 24.69 -0.85
CA GLY A 202 6.80 24.77 0.55
C GLY A 202 5.48 25.52 0.75
N ARG A 203 4.72 25.81 -0.33
CA ARG A 203 3.44 26.56 -0.26
C ARG A 203 2.27 25.89 -0.99
N ASP A 204 2.42 24.64 -1.39
CA ASP A 204 1.41 23.86 -2.10
C ASP A 204 0.44 23.13 -1.14
N THR A 205 0.90 22.78 0.06
CA THR A 205 0.08 22.21 1.14
C THR A 205 -0.67 23.30 1.90
N VAL A 206 -1.91 23.53 1.47
CA VAL A 206 -2.85 24.48 2.09
C VAL A 206 -3.96 23.74 2.82
N GLY A 207 -4.58 24.37 3.82
CA GLY A 207 -5.69 23.78 4.56
C GLY A 207 -6.38 24.75 5.51
N ASN A 208 -7.44 24.30 6.16
CA ASN A 208 -8.21 25.01 7.18
C ASN A 208 -8.19 24.28 8.55
N LYS A 209 -8.93 24.77 9.56
CA LYS A 209 -9.08 24.12 10.88
C LYS A 209 -9.53 22.65 10.85
N ARG A 210 -10.20 22.19 9.79
CA ARG A 210 -10.68 20.80 9.65
C ARG A 210 -9.60 19.88 9.06
N SER A 211 -8.48 20.42 8.61
CA SER A 211 -7.39 19.64 7.99
C SER A 211 -6.70 18.72 8.99
N TRP A 212 -6.53 19.18 10.24
CA TRP A 212 -5.97 18.34 11.29
C TRP A 212 -6.85 17.12 11.56
N GLU A 213 -8.15 17.35 11.78
CA GLU A 213 -9.13 16.26 11.98
C GLU A 213 -9.16 15.30 10.78
N ALA A 214 -9.16 15.82 9.56
CA ALA A 214 -9.09 15.01 8.34
C ALA A 214 -7.80 14.18 8.25
N ALA A 215 -6.64 14.76 8.55
CA ALA A 215 -5.36 14.06 8.54
C ALA A 215 -5.27 12.97 9.61
N MET A 216 -5.76 13.24 10.81
CA MET A 216 -5.84 12.26 11.90
C MET A 216 -6.77 11.10 11.54
N THR A 217 -7.91 11.38 10.91
CA THR A 217 -8.82 10.34 10.41
C THR A 217 -8.21 9.56 9.25
N ALA A 218 -7.48 10.21 8.34
CA ALA A 218 -6.77 9.54 7.26
C ALA A 218 -5.70 8.56 7.80
N ALA A 219 -4.90 8.97 8.77
CA ALA A 219 -3.94 8.10 9.42
C ALA A 219 -4.63 6.96 10.20
N GLY A 220 -5.67 7.27 10.98
CA GLY A 220 -6.44 6.29 11.77
C GLY A 220 -7.12 5.23 10.89
N ALA A 221 -7.63 5.63 9.73
CA ALA A 221 -8.17 4.73 8.71
C ALA A 221 -7.17 3.66 8.26
N VAL A 222 -5.91 4.05 8.03
CA VAL A 222 -4.87 3.14 7.57
C VAL A 222 -4.40 2.22 8.69
N LEU A 223 -4.24 2.74 9.92
CA LEU A 223 -3.93 1.92 11.09
C LEU A 223 -5.02 0.87 11.33
N GLU A 224 -6.29 1.27 11.28
CA GLU A 224 -7.44 0.35 11.39
C GLU A 224 -7.40 -0.74 10.31
N ALA A 225 -7.15 -0.36 9.05
CA ALA A 225 -7.10 -1.32 7.96
C ALA A 225 -5.94 -2.31 8.13
N VAL A 226 -4.77 -1.84 8.55
CA VAL A 226 -3.61 -2.70 8.85
C VAL A 226 -3.96 -3.67 9.97
N ASP A 227 -4.50 -3.19 11.10
CA ASP A 227 -4.85 -4.05 12.23
C ASP A 227 -5.84 -5.15 11.83
N ARG A 228 -6.91 -4.81 11.12
CA ARG A 228 -7.90 -5.76 10.62
C ARG A 228 -7.30 -6.80 9.68
N VAL A 229 -6.36 -6.41 8.83
CA VAL A 229 -5.64 -7.34 7.94
C VAL A 229 -4.67 -8.24 8.71
N LEU A 230 -3.96 -7.72 9.72
CA LEU A 230 -3.06 -8.52 10.56
C LEU A 230 -3.83 -9.56 11.39
N HIS A 231 -5.02 -9.21 11.87
CA HIS A 231 -5.90 -10.09 12.65
C HIS A 231 -6.78 -11.02 11.80
N GLY A 232 -6.75 -10.90 10.47
CA GLY A 232 -7.53 -11.74 9.55
C GLY A 232 -9.02 -11.41 9.51
N GLU A 233 -9.41 -10.22 9.96
CA GLU A 233 -10.78 -9.70 9.79
C GLU A 233 -11.03 -9.22 8.35
N ALA A 234 -9.96 -8.86 7.64
CA ALA A 234 -9.94 -8.56 6.22
C ALA A 234 -8.76 -9.29 5.57
N HIS A 235 -8.91 -9.67 4.29
CA HIS A 235 -7.84 -10.35 3.56
C HIS A 235 -6.77 -9.35 3.11
N ASN A 236 -7.27 -8.28 2.50
CA ASN A 236 -6.52 -7.10 2.09
C ASN A 236 -7.45 -5.87 2.20
N ALA A 237 -6.91 -4.67 2.00
CA ALA A 237 -7.69 -3.44 2.14
C ALA A 237 -7.31 -2.35 1.13
N PHE A 238 -8.28 -1.47 0.85
CA PHE A 238 -8.08 -0.18 0.21
C PHE A 238 -8.68 0.94 1.07
N CYS A 239 -7.85 1.93 1.41
CA CYS A 239 -8.23 3.11 2.16
C CYS A 239 -8.36 4.32 1.20
N ALA A 240 -9.59 4.73 0.92
CA ALA A 240 -9.86 6.01 0.28
C ALA A 240 -9.81 7.10 1.35
N VAL A 241 -8.70 7.83 1.42
CA VAL A 241 -8.46 8.87 2.42
C VAL A 241 -7.90 10.13 1.78
N ARG A 242 -8.05 11.25 2.49
CA ARG A 242 -7.31 12.49 2.22
C ARG A 242 -7.22 13.32 3.50
N PRO A 243 -6.21 14.19 3.67
CA PRO A 243 -5.10 14.48 2.75
C PRO A 243 -4.16 13.29 2.48
N PRO A 244 -3.39 13.30 1.37
CA PRO A 244 -2.35 12.31 1.11
C PRO A 244 -1.21 12.40 2.15
N GLY A 245 -0.25 11.48 2.08
CA GLY A 245 0.79 11.37 3.11
C GLY A 245 2.22 11.14 2.64
N HIS A 246 2.47 10.55 1.48
CA HIS A 246 3.80 10.04 1.12
C HIS A 246 4.93 11.10 1.03
N HIS A 247 4.60 12.38 0.98
CA HIS A 247 5.56 13.49 1.00
C HIS A 247 5.87 14.05 2.40
N ALA A 248 5.10 13.68 3.44
CA ALA A 248 5.36 14.13 4.81
C ALA A 248 6.49 13.32 5.47
N GLY A 249 7.57 13.97 5.93
CA GLY A 249 8.76 13.34 6.53
C GLY A 249 8.88 13.49 8.06
N VAL A 250 10.07 13.19 8.61
CA VAL A 250 10.35 13.27 10.07
C VAL A 250 10.54 14.71 10.53
N GLU A 251 11.54 15.41 9.99
CA GLU A 251 11.93 16.77 10.40
C GLU A 251 12.20 17.65 9.18
N LEU A 252 11.22 17.91 8.32
CA LEU A 252 11.38 18.95 7.29
C LEU A 252 12.53 18.67 6.29
N HIS A 253 13.13 17.48 6.29
CA HIS A 253 14.33 17.15 5.50
C HIS A 253 14.01 17.01 4.01
N CYS A 254 12.79 16.57 3.69
CA CYS A 254 12.24 16.58 2.35
C CYS A 254 12.01 18.04 1.89
N MET A 255 13.06 18.65 1.34
CA MET A 255 13.08 19.95 0.67
C MET A 255 12.95 21.21 1.56
N GLY A 256 13.19 21.13 2.87
CA GLY A 256 13.21 22.31 3.74
C GLY A 256 11.83 22.95 3.96
N ALA A 257 10.76 22.17 3.82
CA ALA A 257 9.38 22.59 4.05
C ALA A 257 8.76 21.80 5.21
N VAL A 258 7.79 22.42 5.90
CA VAL A 258 6.96 21.79 6.93
C VAL A 258 6.30 20.53 6.38
N SER A 259 5.63 20.64 5.25
CA SER A 259 5.22 19.52 4.42
C SER A 259 5.12 20.01 2.97
N ASN A 260 4.98 19.11 2.00
CA ASN A 260 4.84 19.44 0.59
C ASN A 260 3.96 18.40 -0.12
N GLY A 261 3.67 18.64 -1.41
CA GLY A 261 2.90 17.71 -2.24
C GLY A 261 1.51 17.41 -1.69
N PHE A 262 0.88 18.42 -1.09
CA PHE A 262 -0.44 18.34 -0.45
C PHE A 262 -0.53 17.45 0.80
N CYS A 263 0.58 16.83 1.23
CA CYS A 263 0.57 15.88 2.33
C CYS A 263 0.54 16.57 3.69
N ILE A 264 -0.09 15.97 4.69
CA ILE A 264 -0.12 16.50 6.07
C ILE A 264 0.44 15.50 7.07
N LEU A 265 -0.01 14.26 7.09
CA LEU A 265 0.58 13.21 7.92
C LEU A 265 0.95 12.06 7.01
N ASN A 266 2.05 11.37 7.31
CA ASN A 266 2.47 10.25 6.50
C ASN A 266 1.68 8.99 6.89
N ASN A 267 0.50 8.85 6.29
CA ASN A 267 -0.46 7.78 6.57
C ASN A 267 0.19 6.39 6.43
N VAL A 268 0.95 6.17 5.36
CA VAL A 268 1.57 4.87 5.05
C VAL A 268 2.77 4.59 5.96
N ALA A 269 3.63 5.58 6.23
CA ALA A 269 4.76 5.39 7.13
C ALA A 269 4.32 5.17 8.58
N LEU A 270 3.32 5.91 9.07
CA LEU A 270 2.70 5.68 10.38
C LEU A 270 2.15 4.24 10.47
N ALA A 271 1.47 3.77 9.44
CA ALA A 271 0.94 2.41 9.41
C ALA A 271 2.04 1.33 9.37
N ALA A 272 3.15 1.58 8.67
CA ALA A 272 4.30 0.68 8.65
C ALA A 272 4.96 0.57 10.04
N LEU A 273 5.16 1.71 10.70
CA LEU A 273 5.72 1.80 12.04
C LEU A 273 4.78 1.17 13.07
N TYR A 274 3.47 1.42 12.94
CA TYR A 274 2.45 0.77 13.76
C TYR A 274 2.51 -0.77 13.64
N ALA A 275 2.51 -1.28 12.41
CA ALA A 275 2.61 -2.72 12.15
C ALA A 275 3.88 -3.31 12.75
N HIS A 276 5.01 -2.60 12.63
CA HIS A 276 6.29 -3.06 13.14
C HIS A 276 6.35 -3.09 14.67
N HIS A 277 5.98 -1.97 15.32
CA HIS A 277 6.14 -1.80 16.77
C HIS A 277 5.00 -2.40 17.60
N TYR A 278 3.76 -2.35 17.09
CA TYR A 278 2.57 -2.79 17.82
C TYR A 278 1.93 -4.03 17.19
N GLY A 279 2.02 -4.18 15.86
CA GLY A 279 1.48 -5.33 15.13
C GLY A 279 2.40 -6.56 15.09
N ASN A 280 3.57 -6.51 15.72
CA ASN A 280 4.59 -7.58 15.72
C ASN A 280 4.99 -8.05 14.31
N VAL A 281 5.02 -7.12 13.34
CA VAL A 281 5.37 -7.40 11.95
C VAL A 281 6.87 -7.16 11.75
N ALA A 282 7.65 -8.24 11.60
CA ALA A 282 9.10 -8.13 11.51
C ALA A 282 9.60 -7.39 10.25
N ARG A 283 8.91 -7.54 9.12
CA ARG A 283 9.27 -6.92 7.83
C ARG A 283 8.06 -6.29 7.15
N VAL A 284 8.09 -4.98 6.93
CA VAL A 284 7.05 -4.24 6.21
C VAL A 284 7.66 -3.68 4.92
N ALA A 285 7.04 -3.99 3.79
CA ALA A 285 7.41 -3.37 2.51
C ALA A 285 6.39 -2.28 2.16
N VAL A 286 6.87 -1.09 1.79
CA VAL A 286 6.07 -0.02 1.22
C VAL A 286 6.40 0.11 -0.26
N VAL A 287 5.39 -0.01 -1.11
CA VAL A 287 5.51 0.14 -2.56
C VAL A 287 4.71 1.37 -3.00
N ASP A 288 5.35 2.28 -3.72
CA ASP A 288 4.79 3.55 -4.14
C ASP A 288 4.73 3.62 -5.67
N PHE A 289 3.54 3.76 -6.21
CA PHE A 289 3.33 3.94 -7.65
C PHE A 289 2.77 5.32 -8.01
N ASP A 290 2.62 6.22 -7.04
CA ASP A 290 2.34 7.63 -7.32
C ASP A 290 3.38 8.17 -8.30
N VAL A 291 2.96 9.05 -9.21
CA VAL A 291 3.87 9.55 -10.24
C VAL A 291 5.02 10.37 -9.64
N HIS A 292 4.84 10.87 -8.42
CA HIS A 292 5.86 11.58 -7.67
C HIS A 292 6.57 10.65 -6.68
N HIS A 293 7.87 10.88 -6.49
CA HIS A 293 8.63 10.16 -5.47
C HIS A 293 8.11 10.52 -4.06
N GLY A 294 7.66 9.51 -3.30
CA GLY A 294 7.30 9.61 -1.87
C GLY A 294 8.51 9.81 -0.96
N ASN A 295 9.20 10.93 -1.15
CA ASN A 295 10.37 11.37 -0.41
C ASN A 295 10.17 11.39 1.12
N GLY A 296 8.98 11.73 1.60
CA GLY A 296 8.64 11.70 3.03
C GLY A 296 8.64 10.28 3.57
N THR A 297 8.01 9.34 2.86
CA THR A 297 8.01 7.92 3.24
C THR A 297 9.41 7.33 3.26
N GLN A 298 10.25 7.69 2.28
CA GLN A 298 11.66 7.31 2.28
C GLN A 298 12.41 7.90 3.49
N ASP A 299 12.20 9.18 3.80
CA ASP A 299 12.82 9.81 4.97
C ASP A 299 12.44 9.07 6.27
N VAL A 300 11.15 8.82 6.48
CA VAL A 300 10.65 8.18 7.72
C VAL A 300 11.16 6.75 7.89
N LEU A 301 11.00 5.89 6.88
CA LEU A 301 11.23 4.45 7.05
C LEU A 301 12.67 4.03 6.83
N CYS A 302 13.41 4.83 6.07
CA CYS A 302 14.66 4.40 5.47
C CYS A 302 15.87 5.20 5.99
N ARG A 303 15.69 6.36 6.65
CA ARG A 303 16.79 7.16 7.24
C ARG A 303 17.74 6.38 8.16
N THR A 304 17.24 5.37 8.88
CA THR A 304 18.03 4.58 9.84
C THR A 304 18.58 3.27 9.27
N GLU A 305 18.35 3.00 7.98
CA GLU A 305 18.69 1.74 7.31
C GLU A 305 18.14 0.48 8.01
N HIS A 306 17.05 0.64 8.78
CA HIS A 306 16.50 -0.46 9.57
C HIS A 306 16.09 -1.65 8.68
N PRO A 307 16.55 -2.89 8.96
CA PRO A 307 16.34 -4.05 8.09
C PRO A 307 14.89 -4.56 8.06
N GLY A 308 14.04 -4.05 8.94
CA GLY A 308 12.61 -4.35 9.00
C GLY A 308 11.77 -3.60 7.96
N PHE A 309 12.34 -2.64 7.22
CA PHE A 309 11.60 -1.87 6.23
C PHE A 309 12.22 -2.00 4.85
N LEU A 310 11.38 -2.02 3.82
CA LEU A 310 11.75 -1.85 2.41
C LEU A 310 10.86 -0.74 1.84
N TYR A 311 11.45 0.25 1.18
CA TYR A 311 10.72 1.23 0.38
C TYR A 311 11.05 1.04 -1.10
N ALA A 312 10.04 0.95 -1.96
CA ALA A 312 10.23 0.88 -3.40
C ALA A 312 9.30 1.89 -4.09
N SER A 313 9.84 2.73 -4.97
CA SER A 313 9.07 3.79 -5.64
C SER A 313 9.30 3.78 -7.15
N ILE A 314 8.22 3.87 -7.91
CA ILE A 314 8.21 4.04 -9.38
C ILE A 314 7.65 5.42 -9.67
N HIS A 315 8.45 6.35 -10.18
CA HIS A 315 8.04 7.75 -10.32
C HIS A 315 8.62 8.40 -11.57
N ALA A 316 7.97 9.43 -12.08
CA ALA A 316 8.53 10.31 -13.11
C ALA A 316 9.71 11.11 -12.52
N PHE A 317 10.76 11.28 -13.32
CA PHE A 317 11.98 11.88 -12.83
C PHE A 317 12.74 12.61 -13.94
N ASN A 318 12.95 13.91 -13.73
CA ASN A 318 13.83 14.73 -14.55
C ASN A 318 14.48 15.81 -13.66
N ARG A 319 15.82 15.81 -13.62
CA ARG A 319 16.63 16.80 -12.87
C ARG A 319 16.86 18.12 -13.59
N GLY A 320 16.46 18.22 -14.86
CA GLY A 320 16.79 19.36 -15.72
C GLY A 320 18.29 19.49 -16.01
N GLU A 321 19.02 18.37 -16.03
CA GLU A 321 20.46 18.34 -16.30
C GLU A 321 20.73 17.89 -17.75
N GLY A 322 21.42 18.74 -18.51
CA GLY A 322 21.82 18.50 -19.91
C GLY A 322 21.91 19.82 -20.70
N GLU A 323 22.85 19.93 -21.65
CA GLU A 323 23.12 21.16 -22.43
C GLU A 323 21.96 21.62 -23.33
N ASN A 324 20.81 20.93 -23.32
CA ASN A 324 19.67 21.19 -24.21
C ASN A 324 18.29 20.96 -23.58
N THR A 325 18.14 21.00 -22.26
CA THR A 325 16.83 20.75 -21.61
C THR A 325 16.10 22.05 -21.28
N SER A 326 15.16 22.46 -22.14
CA SER A 326 14.18 23.52 -21.86
C SER A 326 13.04 23.06 -20.93
N GLN A 327 13.20 21.93 -20.23
CA GLN A 327 12.16 21.27 -19.44
C GLN A 327 12.35 21.54 -17.93
N ALA A 328 11.23 21.74 -17.23
CA ALA A 328 11.21 22.01 -15.80
C ALA A 328 11.52 20.73 -14.99
N LYS A 329 12.15 20.90 -13.82
CA LYS A 329 12.38 19.83 -12.84
C LYS A 329 11.04 19.24 -12.38
N ILE A 330 10.96 17.92 -12.31
CA ILE A 330 9.77 17.22 -11.78
C ILE A 330 9.87 17.21 -10.25
N PHE A 331 8.79 17.62 -9.58
CA PHE A 331 8.68 17.57 -8.13
C PHE A 331 8.71 16.11 -7.62
N PRO A 332 9.35 15.78 -6.48
CA PRO A 332 10.15 16.66 -5.62
C PRO A 332 11.61 16.85 -6.07
N GLY A 333 12.04 16.21 -7.16
CA GLY A 333 13.41 16.27 -7.66
C GLY A 333 14.40 15.34 -6.94
N THR A 334 13.88 14.45 -6.10
CA THR A 334 14.62 13.39 -5.40
C THR A 334 14.21 12.01 -5.94
N GLY A 335 14.90 10.95 -5.51
CA GLY A 335 14.58 9.58 -5.94
C GLY A 335 15.40 9.12 -7.13
N ALA A 336 16.59 9.71 -7.36
CA ALA A 336 17.44 9.28 -8.46
C ALA A 336 17.92 7.84 -8.27
N GLU A 337 18.21 7.16 -9.38
CA GLU A 337 18.82 5.84 -9.35
C GLU A 337 20.21 5.97 -8.72
N GLY A 338 20.46 5.28 -7.61
CA GLY A 338 21.70 5.36 -6.84
C GLY A 338 21.68 6.30 -5.62
N GLU A 339 20.63 7.12 -5.42
CA GLU A 339 20.38 7.75 -4.11
C GLU A 339 19.84 6.76 -3.07
N ALA A 340 19.45 5.58 -3.53
CA ALA A 340 18.94 4.50 -2.72
C ALA A 340 20.06 3.78 -1.96
N HIS A 341 19.95 3.73 -0.63
CA HIS A 341 20.76 2.88 0.23
C HIS A 341 20.02 1.55 0.54
N GLY A 342 20.77 0.50 0.92
CA GLY A 342 20.30 -0.79 1.45
C GLY A 342 18.87 -1.25 1.09
N ASN A 343 17.89 -0.76 1.84
CA ASN A 343 16.47 -1.14 1.75
C ASN A 343 15.58 -0.13 1.02
N VAL A 344 16.15 0.65 0.10
CA VAL A 344 15.44 1.56 -0.80
C VAL A 344 15.60 1.06 -2.23
N LEU A 345 14.52 1.10 -3.02
CA LEU A 345 14.53 0.86 -4.45
C LEU A 345 13.80 2.00 -5.15
N ASN A 346 14.57 3.00 -5.59
CA ASN A 346 14.06 4.05 -6.45
C ASN A 346 14.18 3.63 -7.92
N ILE A 347 13.08 3.74 -8.64
CA ILE A 347 12.98 3.45 -10.07
C ILE A 347 12.50 4.72 -10.77
N PRO A 348 13.41 5.70 -10.98
CA PRO A 348 13.08 6.89 -11.75
C PRO A 348 12.79 6.48 -13.20
N LEU A 349 11.64 6.90 -13.70
CA LEU A 349 11.28 6.86 -15.10
C LEU A 349 11.48 8.26 -15.67
N GLY A 350 11.55 8.41 -17.00
CA GLY A 350 11.78 9.72 -17.62
C GLY A 350 10.67 10.73 -17.35
N ASP A 351 10.56 11.76 -18.20
CA ASP A 351 9.60 12.86 -18.01
C ASP A 351 8.14 12.43 -17.90
N GLN A 352 7.82 11.27 -18.47
CA GLN A 352 6.52 10.66 -18.38
C GLN A 352 6.64 9.17 -18.05
N VAL A 353 5.75 8.71 -17.17
CA VAL A 353 5.53 7.29 -16.92
C VAL A 353 4.73 6.68 -18.07
N HIS A 354 5.40 5.84 -18.86
CA HIS A 354 4.78 5.07 -19.95
C HIS A 354 4.49 3.63 -19.52
N PRO A 355 3.44 2.98 -20.06
CA PRO A 355 3.05 1.61 -19.67
C PRO A 355 4.19 0.60 -19.71
N ALA A 356 5.02 0.62 -20.76
CA ALA A 356 6.15 -0.32 -20.89
C ALA A 356 7.19 -0.14 -19.76
N GLY A 357 7.53 1.11 -19.43
CA GLY A 357 8.45 1.43 -18.35
C GLY A 357 7.86 1.05 -16.99
N PHE A 358 6.59 1.37 -16.77
CA PHE A 358 5.85 1.02 -15.57
C PHE A 358 5.80 -0.49 -15.33
N HIS A 359 5.39 -1.30 -16.32
CA HIS A 359 5.31 -2.76 -16.16
C HIS A 359 6.67 -3.43 -15.96
N SER A 360 7.73 -2.87 -16.54
CA SER A 360 9.11 -3.30 -16.30
C SER A 360 9.57 -2.96 -14.88
N ALA A 361 9.28 -1.75 -14.41
CA ALA A 361 9.54 -1.31 -13.04
C ALA A 361 8.79 -2.17 -12.03
N THR A 362 7.52 -2.51 -12.28
CA THR A 362 6.74 -3.44 -11.46
C THR A 362 7.43 -4.80 -11.30
N ALA A 363 8.06 -5.32 -12.35
CA ALA A 363 8.81 -6.58 -12.26
C ALA A 363 10.05 -6.45 -11.34
N ARG A 364 10.75 -5.30 -11.38
CA ARG A 364 11.85 -5.00 -10.45
C ARG A 364 11.37 -4.93 -9.00
N VAL A 365 10.21 -4.32 -8.75
CA VAL A 365 9.58 -4.27 -7.43
C VAL A 365 9.27 -5.68 -6.92
N VAL A 366 8.63 -6.54 -7.74
CA VAL A 366 8.36 -7.94 -7.35
C VAL A 366 9.64 -8.69 -6.97
N ALA A 367 10.71 -8.52 -7.75
CA ALA A 367 12.00 -9.14 -7.44
C ALA A 367 12.60 -8.63 -6.10
N ALA A 368 12.42 -7.35 -5.78
CA ALA A 368 12.84 -6.80 -4.49
C ALA A 368 12.02 -7.37 -3.32
N LEU A 369 10.70 -7.49 -3.50
CA LEU A 369 9.82 -8.14 -2.52
C LEU A 369 10.23 -9.60 -2.28
N ASP A 370 10.61 -10.33 -3.33
CA ASP A 370 11.07 -11.73 -3.23
C ASP A 370 12.35 -11.88 -2.40
N LYS A 371 13.27 -10.93 -2.56
CA LYS A 371 14.50 -10.87 -1.77
C LYS A 371 14.21 -10.50 -0.31
N PHE A 372 13.34 -9.52 -0.09
CA PHE A 372 13.03 -8.96 1.23
C PHE A 372 12.11 -9.87 2.07
N LYS A 373 11.21 -10.62 1.43
CA LYS A 373 10.22 -11.50 2.06
C LYS A 373 9.37 -10.77 3.11
N PRO A 374 8.59 -9.75 2.74
CA PRO A 374 7.79 -8.99 3.69
C PRO A 374 6.76 -9.85 4.44
N ASN A 375 6.35 -9.39 5.60
CA ASN A 375 5.22 -9.93 6.36
C ASN A 375 3.94 -9.11 6.19
N LEU A 376 4.05 -7.90 5.62
CA LEU A 376 2.97 -7.00 5.23
C LEU A 376 3.46 -6.15 4.04
N ILE A 377 2.59 -5.93 3.05
CA ILE A 377 2.83 -4.98 1.96
C ILE A 377 1.86 -3.81 2.11
N LEU A 378 2.40 -2.59 2.16
CA LEU A 378 1.63 -1.36 2.06
C LEU A 378 1.86 -0.73 0.69
N VAL A 379 0.81 -0.15 0.11
CA VAL A 379 0.88 0.49 -1.20
C VAL A 379 0.42 1.94 -1.12
N SER A 380 1.32 2.87 -1.42
CA SER A 380 1.01 4.26 -1.73
C SER A 380 0.42 4.30 -3.14
N ALA A 381 -0.90 4.44 -3.22
CA ALA A 381 -1.68 4.28 -4.45
C ALA A 381 -2.10 5.65 -5.00
N GLY A 382 -1.18 6.29 -5.72
CA GLY A 382 -1.40 7.53 -6.46
C GLY A 382 -1.74 7.29 -7.92
N PHE A 383 -2.85 7.87 -8.41
CA PHE A 383 -3.34 7.63 -9.77
C PHE A 383 -3.02 8.75 -10.76
N ASP A 384 -2.05 9.61 -10.44
CA ASP A 384 -1.65 10.78 -11.21
C ASP A 384 -0.68 10.50 -12.38
N ALA A 385 -0.21 9.25 -12.51
CA ALA A 385 0.41 8.76 -13.74
C ALA A 385 -0.60 8.45 -14.86
N HIS A 386 -1.91 8.61 -14.60
CA HIS A 386 -2.97 8.38 -15.57
C HIS A 386 -2.94 9.42 -16.71
N GLN A 387 -3.23 9.00 -17.94
CA GLN A 387 -3.18 9.85 -19.14
C GLN A 387 -4.10 11.08 -19.11
N ALA A 388 -5.19 11.01 -18.33
CA ALA A 388 -6.12 12.12 -18.16
C ALA A 388 -5.78 13.03 -16.96
N ASP A 389 -4.70 12.73 -16.23
CA ASP A 389 -4.28 13.53 -15.10
C ASP A 389 -3.73 14.90 -15.55
N PRO A 390 -4.13 16.00 -14.88
CA PRO A 390 -3.68 17.35 -15.22
C PRO A 390 -2.18 17.61 -14.97
N SER A 391 -1.47 16.74 -14.25
CA SER A 391 0.00 16.80 -14.12
C SER A 391 0.72 16.51 -15.44
N HIS A 392 0.08 15.72 -16.32
CA HIS A 392 0.64 15.25 -17.59
C HIS A 392 1.98 14.48 -17.45
N LEU A 393 2.23 13.88 -16.28
CA LEU A 393 3.43 13.12 -15.97
C LEU A 393 3.34 11.62 -16.32
N GLY A 394 2.25 11.19 -16.96
CA GLY A 394 2.10 9.80 -17.36
C GLY A 394 1.10 9.59 -18.49
N THR A 395 1.10 8.37 -19.01
CA THR A 395 0.24 7.93 -20.12
C THR A 395 -0.44 6.61 -19.81
N LEU A 396 -0.56 6.27 -18.51
CA LEU A 396 -1.21 5.04 -18.07
C LEU A 396 -2.73 5.12 -18.26
N CYS A 397 -3.36 3.97 -18.47
CA CYS A 397 -4.81 3.80 -18.40
C CYS A 397 -5.20 3.05 -17.12
N ALA A 398 -6.50 3.00 -16.79
CA ALA A 398 -6.99 2.29 -15.60
C ALA A 398 -6.51 0.82 -15.53
N ARG A 399 -6.42 0.14 -16.68
CA ARG A 399 -5.94 -1.25 -16.78
C ARG A 399 -4.49 -1.43 -16.32
N ASP A 400 -3.62 -0.43 -16.50
CA ASP A 400 -2.22 -0.54 -16.09
C ASP A 400 -2.11 -0.65 -14.56
N PHE A 401 -2.95 0.09 -13.82
CA PHE A 401 -3.04 0.01 -12.36
C PHE A 401 -3.64 -1.34 -11.90
N GLU A 402 -4.64 -1.90 -12.61
CA GLU A 402 -5.14 -3.26 -12.32
C GLU A 402 -4.02 -4.30 -12.47
N VAL A 403 -3.23 -4.23 -13.55
CA VAL A 403 -2.13 -5.17 -13.80
C VAL A 403 -1.04 -5.05 -12.73
N PHE A 404 -0.67 -3.83 -12.33
CA PHE A 404 0.23 -3.60 -11.20
C PHE A 404 -0.31 -4.27 -9.93
N THR A 405 -1.58 -4.00 -9.61
CA THR A 405 -2.20 -4.49 -8.37
C THR A 405 -2.25 -6.01 -8.33
N ARG A 406 -2.64 -6.66 -9.43
CA ARG A 406 -2.65 -8.13 -9.52
C ARG A 406 -1.27 -8.73 -9.27
N ARG A 407 -0.20 -8.11 -9.77
CA ARG A 407 1.18 -8.56 -9.50
C ARG A 407 1.54 -8.39 -8.02
N MET A 408 1.14 -7.29 -7.40
CA MET A 408 1.36 -7.07 -5.96
C MET A 408 0.57 -8.06 -5.11
N VAL A 409 -0.69 -8.35 -5.46
CA VAL A 409 -1.50 -9.34 -4.75
C VAL A 409 -0.90 -10.74 -4.89
N THR A 410 -0.49 -11.15 -6.09
CA THR A 410 0.21 -12.44 -6.28
C THR A 410 1.49 -12.51 -5.42
N ALA A 411 2.24 -11.42 -5.28
CA ALA A 411 3.37 -11.36 -4.38
C ALA A 411 2.93 -11.44 -2.90
N ALA A 412 1.87 -10.74 -2.51
CA ALA A 412 1.33 -10.74 -1.16
C ALA A 412 0.82 -12.12 -0.73
N GLU A 413 0.08 -12.82 -1.58
CA GLU A 413 -0.37 -14.21 -1.31
C GLU A 413 0.81 -15.11 -0.98
N ARG A 414 1.86 -15.03 -1.80
CA ARG A 414 3.04 -15.89 -1.65
C ARG A 414 3.95 -15.51 -0.49
N LEU A 415 4.11 -14.22 -0.20
CA LEU A 415 5.12 -13.73 0.74
C LEU A 415 4.56 -13.42 2.12
N CYS A 416 3.30 -12.96 2.19
CA CYS A 416 2.67 -12.51 3.42
C CYS A 416 1.20 -12.94 3.58
N ALA A 417 0.78 -14.05 2.95
CA ALA A 417 -0.56 -14.62 3.07
C ALA A 417 -1.68 -13.60 2.76
N GLY A 418 -1.51 -12.88 1.65
CA GLY A 418 -2.49 -11.92 1.13
C GLY A 418 -2.51 -10.57 1.83
N ARG A 419 -1.75 -10.40 2.94
CA ARG A 419 -1.74 -9.18 3.75
C ARG A 419 -1.19 -7.99 2.99
N MET A 420 -2.10 -7.19 2.45
CA MET A 420 -1.81 -6.00 1.68
C MET A 420 -2.80 -4.89 2.00
N VAL A 421 -2.32 -3.66 2.20
CA VAL A 421 -3.16 -2.46 2.38
C VAL A 421 -2.73 -1.39 1.39
N SER A 422 -3.66 -0.92 0.57
CA SER A 422 -3.45 0.19 -0.36
C SER A 422 -4.08 1.48 0.18
N VAL A 423 -3.41 2.61 0.01
CA VAL A 423 -3.82 3.91 0.55
C VAL A 423 -3.81 4.94 -0.58
N LEU A 424 -4.93 5.66 -0.76
CA LEU A 424 -5.02 6.70 -1.78
C LEU A 424 -4.03 7.84 -1.51
N GLU A 425 -3.18 8.16 -2.51
CA GLU A 425 -2.24 9.30 -2.49
C GLU A 425 -2.69 10.38 -3.49
N GLY A 426 -2.00 10.54 -4.64
CA GLY A 426 -2.35 11.45 -5.73
C GLY A 426 -3.44 10.96 -6.69
N GLY A 427 -3.61 11.65 -7.82
CA GLY A 427 -4.62 11.38 -8.84
C GLY A 427 -5.74 12.43 -8.85
N TYR A 428 -5.83 13.16 -9.95
CA TYR A 428 -6.59 14.41 -10.06
C TYR A 428 -7.48 14.50 -11.32
N ALA A 429 -7.51 13.45 -12.15
CA ALA A 429 -8.43 13.33 -13.29
C ALA A 429 -9.89 13.17 -12.81
N LEU A 430 -10.67 14.26 -12.77
CA LEU A 430 -12.07 14.24 -12.31
C LEU A 430 -13.05 14.41 -13.47
N ASP A 431 -14.22 13.77 -13.38
CA ASP A 431 -15.30 13.72 -14.38
C ASP A 431 -15.83 15.11 -14.80
N CYS A 432 -15.53 16.14 -14.00
CA CYS A 432 -16.03 17.50 -14.15
C CYS A 432 -14.94 18.55 -14.38
N GLN A 433 -13.75 18.17 -14.87
CA GLN A 433 -12.80 19.16 -15.37
C GLN A 433 -13.34 19.85 -16.63
N ALA A 434 -14.18 20.86 -16.43
CA ALA A 434 -14.24 21.99 -17.34
C ALA A 434 -12.81 22.54 -17.39
N THR A 435 -12.07 22.22 -18.45
CA THR A 435 -10.70 22.64 -18.75
C THR A 435 -10.35 23.97 -18.09
N VAL A 436 -9.76 23.94 -16.89
CA VAL A 436 -9.12 25.11 -16.30
C VAL A 436 -7.78 25.21 -17.02
N ARG A 437 -7.77 25.96 -18.13
CA ARG A 437 -6.49 26.46 -18.65
C ARG A 437 -5.95 27.42 -17.60
N PRO A 438 -4.75 27.20 -17.05
CA PRO A 438 -4.14 28.19 -16.16
C PRO A 438 -3.99 29.51 -16.91
N LYS A 439 -4.63 30.57 -16.40
CA LYS A 439 -4.43 31.94 -16.89
C LYS A 439 -3.11 32.47 -16.30
N GLY A 440 -2.02 32.29 -17.06
CA GLY A 440 -0.69 32.90 -16.83
C GLY A 440 0.09 32.25 -15.68
N HIS A 441 1.33 31.79 -15.82
CA HIS A 441 2.44 32.24 -16.65
C HIS A 441 3.25 31.04 -17.11
N LEU A 442 3.29 30.83 -18.43
CA LEU A 442 4.34 30.23 -19.25
C LEU A 442 3.69 30.05 -20.62
N ARG A 443 3.94 31.00 -21.54
CA ARG A 443 3.48 30.87 -22.92
C ARG A 443 4.21 29.68 -23.55
N PRO A 444 3.53 28.72 -24.19
CA PRO A 444 4.21 27.87 -25.17
C PRO A 444 4.65 28.73 -26.36
N PRO A 445 5.76 28.38 -27.05
CA PRO A 445 6.19 29.11 -28.24
C PRO A 445 5.09 29.09 -29.32
N SER A 446 4.90 30.24 -29.97
CA SER A 446 3.82 30.45 -30.94
C SER A 446 3.91 29.49 -32.12
N PRO A 447 2.78 28.92 -32.60
CA PRO A 447 2.76 28.23 -33.87
C PRO A 447 2.82 29.26 -34.99
N ILE A 448 3.80 29.11 -35.88
CA ILE A 448 3.89 29.83 -37.14
C ILE A 448 2.66 29.45 -38.00
N GLY A 449 1.83 30.47 -38.27
CA GLY A 449 0.93 30.64 -39.42
C GLY A 449 0.13 29.46 -39.98
N GLY A 450 -1.20 29.59 -39.97
CA GLY A 450 -2.02 29.01 -41.05
C GLY A 450 -3.42 28.53 -40.68
N VAL A 451 -4.43 29.34 -41.04
CA VAL A 451 -5.82 28.97 -41.40
C VAL A 451 -6.71 28.42 -40.27
N VAL A 452 -7.64 29.29 -39.85
CA VAL A 452 -8.80 28.99 -38.99
C VAL A 452 -9.78 28.08 -39.73
N GLY A 453 -9.79 26.79 -39.42
CA GLY A 453 -10.85 25.86 -39.80
C GLY A 453 -11.85 25.68 -38.64
N ARG A 454 -13.14 25.94 -38.88
CA ARG A 454 -14.23 25.55 -37.96
C ARG A 454 -14.17 24.05 -37.72
N VAL A 455 -13.71 23.62 -36.55
CA VAL A 455 -13.79 22.21 -36.16
C VAL A 455 -15.21 21.93 -35.68
N GLY A 456 -15.91 21.12 -36.48
CA GLY A 456 -17.25 20.62 -36.17
C GLY A 456 -17.25 19.72 -34.93
N ARG A 457 -18.39 19.73 -34.23
CA ARG A 457 -18.75 18.73 -33.20
C ARG A 457 -18.74 17.34 -33.83
N LYS A 458 -17.64 16.60 -33.78
CA LYS A 458 -17.61 15.15 -34.03
C LYS A 458 -16.31 14.52 -33.51
N ALA A 459 -16.32 14.15 -32.24
CA ALA A 459 -15.57 13.04 -31.65
C ALA A 459 -16.10 12.78 -30.23
N ARG A 460 -17.23 12.07 -30.10
CA ARG A 460 -17.56 11.32 -28.88
C ARG A 460 -16.97 9.93 -29.10
N GLY A 461 -15.72 9.73 -28.72
CA GLY A 461 -15.01 8.45 -28.84
C GLY A 461 -14.28 8.18 -27.53
N ALA A 462 -14.67 7.10 -26.85
CA ALA A 462 -14.32 6.73 -25.46
C ALA A 462 -14.75 7.77 -24.41
N ALA A 463 -15.46 7.35 -23.36
CA ALA A 463 -15.56 8.18 -22.16
C ALA A 463 -14.13 8.38 -21.62
N ALA A 464 -13.76 9.60 -21.25
CA ALA A 464 -12.46 9.82 -20.62
C ALA A 464 -12.47 9.15 -19.24
N GLU A 465 -11.57 8.19 -19.01
CA GLU A 465 -11.40 7.55 -17.70
C GLU A 465 -11.02 8.61 -16.65
N THR A 466 -11.53 8.42 -15.44
CA THR A 466 -11.35 9.31 -14.28
C THR A 466 -10.62 8.60 -13.14
N LEU A 467 -10.39 9.33 -12.05
CA LEU A 467 -9.94 8.77 -10.78
C LEU A 467 -10.83 7.61 -10.32
N ALA A 468 -12.16 7.69 -10.54
CA ALA A 468 -13.06 6.61 -10.14
C ALA A 468 -12.76 5.32 -10.91
N ASP A 469 -12.47 5.41 -12.22
CA ASP A 469 -12.12 4.25 -13.04
C ASP A 469 -10.78 3.62 -12.60
N CYS A 470 -9.79 4.45 -12.25
CA CYS A 470 -8.50 3.98 -11.75
C CYS A 470 -8.62 3.28 -10.38
N VAL A 471 -9.35 3.89 -9.44
CA VAL A 471 -9.63 3.28 -8.13
C VAL A 471 -10.41 1.98 -8.29
N GLN A 472 -11.40 1.95 -9.19
CA GLN A 472 -12.16 0.74 -9.50
C GLN A 472 -11.25 -0.36 -10.04
N ALA A 473 -10.36 -0.05 -10.99
CA ALA A 473 -9.44 -1.01 -11.59
C ALA A 473 -8.43 -1.57 -10.57
N HIS A 474 -7.88 -0.72 -9.70
CA HIS A 474 -7.01 -1.13 -8.59
C HIS A 474 -7.72 -2.09 -7.64
N CYS A 475 -8.87 -1.68 -7.09
CA CYS A 475 -9.61 -2.51 -6.14
C CYS A 475 -10.17 -3.79 -6.77
N LYS A 476 -10.54 -3.77 -8.06
CA LYS A 476 -10.87 -4.99 -8.79
C LYS A 476 -9.68 -5.97 -8.78
N GLY A 477 -8.46 -5.46 -8.96
CA GLY A 477 -7.24 -6.28 -8.83
C GLY A 477 -7.07 -6.90 -7.45
N LEU A 478 -7.42 -6.18 -6.37
CA LEU A 478 -7.43 -6.72 -4.99
C LEU A 478 -8.44 -7.87 -4.82
N VAL A 479 -9.66 -7.67 -5.33
CA VAL A 479 -10.76 -8.65 -5.23
C VAL A 479 -10.50 -9.88 -6.09
N ASP A 480 -10.07 -9.71 -7.34
CA ASP A 480 -9.73 -10.81 -8.24
C ASP A 480 -8.62 -11.70 -7.66
N GLY A 481 -7.66 -11.10 -6.96
CA GLY A 481 -6.59 -11.84 -6.30
C GLY A 481 -7.09 -12.65 -5.10
N LEU A 482 -8.01 -12.11 -4.30
CA LEU A 482 -8.71 -12.86 -3.25
C LEU A 482 -9.47 -14.06 -3.83
N ILE A 483 -10.23 -13.85 -4.93
CA ILE A 483 -10.97 -14.94 -5.59
C ILE A 483 -10.00 -16.02 -6.08
N GLY A 484 -8.89 -15.64 -6.73
CA GLY A 484 -7.88 -16.58 -7.19
C GLY A 484 -7.23 -17.38 -6.04
N ALA A 485 -6.98 -16.75 -4.90
CA ALA A 485 -6.44 -17.44 -3.72
C ALA A 485 -7.43 -18.45 -3.14
N ILE A 486 -8.74 -18.14 -3.15
CA ILE A 486 -9.80 -19.07 -2.72
C ILE A 486 -9.87 -20.29 -3.64
N ASP A 487 -9.70 -20.10 -4.95
CA ASP A 487 -9.80 -21.18 -5.94
C ASP A 487 -8.59 -22.14 -5.92
N ASP A 488 -7.41 -21.68 -5.50
CA ASP A 488 -6.17 -22.46 -5.42
C ASP A 488 -6.06 -23.35 -4.14
N ASP A 489 -6.80 -23.04 -3.06
CA ASP A 489 -6.80 -23.71 -1.73
C ASP A 489 -7.81 -24.88 -1.56
#